data_AF-A0A6L3X3D1-F1
#
_entry.id   AF-A0A6L3X3D1-F1
#
_cell.length_a   1.000
_cell.length_b   1.000
_cell.length_c   1.000
_cell.angle_alpha   90.00
_cell.angle_beta   90.00
_cell.angle_gamma   90.00
#
_symmetry.space_group_name_H-M   'P 1'
#
loop_
_entity.id
_entity.type
_entity.pdbx_description
1 polymer ?
#
loop_
_entity_poly.entity_id
_entity_poly.type
_entity_poly.pdbx_seq_one_letter_code
_entity_poly.pdbx_strand_id
1 'polypeptide(L)'
;IMLARVLVNTQAGKTDYPQAIALLQSATEDIDSDSAVDAQQLLGLIYANGVEVPQDDVQAASWFKRSSALSRTGYAEYWAGMLFRQGEKGFITPNKQKALYWLNLSCTEGFDTGCEAVSYPLLTVPTQGVGV
;
A
#
# COMPACT_ATOMS: atom_id res chain seq x y z
N ILE A 1 4.19 5.08 -13.31
CA ILE A 1 3.83 5.13 -11.86
C ILE A 1 3.68 6.54 -11.30
N MET A 2 4.65 7.45 -11.45
CA MET A 2 4.56 8.83 -10.90
C MET A 2 3.24 9.52 -11.26
N LEU A 3 2.80 9.44 -12.53
CA LEU A 3 1.51 9.98 -12.97
C LEU A 3 0.31 9.33 -12.28
N ALA A 4 0.28 8.00 -12.14
CA ALA A 4 -0.78 7.31 -11.43
C ALA A 4 -0.83 7.70 -9.95
N ARG A 5 0.34 7.86 -9.32
CA ARG A 5 0.43 8.33 -7.94
C ARG A 5 -0.07 9.78 -7.80
N VAL A 6 0.17 10.64 -8.79
CA VAL A 6 -0.42 11.99 -8.85
C VAL A 6 -1.93 11.95 -9.10
N LEU A 7 -2.43 11.03 -9.92
CA LEU A 7 -3.87 10.88 -10.15
C LEU A 7 -4.60 10.33 -8.94
N VAL A 8 -3.90 9.61 -8.07
CA VAL A 8 -4.39 9.05 -6.80
C VAL A 8 -4.26 10.04 -5.64
N ASN A 9 -3.23 10.89 -5.64
CA ASN A 9 -2.95 11.84 -4.58
C ASN A 9 -3.51 13.23 -4.98
N THR A 10 -4.50 13.76 -4.24
CA THR A 10 -5.32 14.95 -4.57
C THR A 10 -4.55 16.28 -4.77
N GLN A 11 -3.22 16.29 -4.92
CA GLN A 11 -2.40 17.49 -5.05
C GLN A 11 -2.74 18.34 -6.29
N ALA A 12 -3.52 17.82 -7.25
CA ALA A 12 -3.91 18.53 -8.47
C ALA A 12 -5.44 18.77 -8.65
N GLY A 13 -6.30 18.35 -7.71
CA GLY A 13 -7.78 18.43 -7.87
C GLY A 13 -8.49 17.09 -7.65
N LYS A 14 -9.71 16.94 -8.21
CA LYS A 14 -10.55 15.73 -8.08
C LYS A 14 -9.78 14.50 -8.62
N THR A 15 -9.51 13.54 -7.74
CA THR A 15 -8.82 12.28 -8.03
C THR A 15 -9.59 11.45 -9.07
N ASP A 16 -8.96 11.09 -10.19
CA ASP A 16 -9.54 10.20 -11.21
C ASP A 16 -9.06 8.76 -10.97
N TYR A 17 -9.73 8.08 -10.04
CA TYR A 17 -9.44 6.69 -9.68
C TYR A 17 -9.57 5.73 -10.88
N PRO A 18 -10.61 5.80 -11.74
CA PRO A 18 -10.70 4.96 -12.93
C PRO A 18 -9.47 5.10 -13.85
N GLN A 19 -9.05 6.34 -14.15
CA GLN A 19 -7.88 6.58 -14.99
C GLN A 19 -6.59 6.11 -14.32
N ALA A 20 -6.45 6.35 -13.01
CA ALA A 20 -5.31 5.86 -12.23
C ALA A 20 -5.22 4.33 -12.27
N ILE A 21 -6.33 3.62 -12.05
CA ILE A 21 -6.39 2.16 -12.10
C ILE A 21 -5.98 1.66 -13.48
N ALA A 22 -6.49 2.25 -14.56
CA ALA A 22 -6.14 1.85 -15.92
C ALA A 22 -4.62 2.00 -16.20
N LEU A 23 -4.03 3.13 -15.78
CA LEU A 23 -2.59 3.36 -15.92
C LEU A 23 -1.75 2.41 -15.06
N LEU A 24 -2.21 2.10 -13.85
CA LEU A 24 -1.53 1.14 -12.98
C LEU A 24 -1.62 -0.27 -13.55
N GLN A 25 -2.79 -0.68 -14.06
CA GLN A 25 -2.98 -1.99 -14.70
C GLN A 25 -2.06 -2.16 -15.91
N SER A 26 -1.97 -1.15 -16.79
CA SER A 26 -1.02 -1.18 -17.91
C SER A 26 0.43 -1.27 -17.42
N ALA A 27 0.79 -0.57 -16.34
CA ALA A 27 2.12 -0.67 -15.73
C ALA A 27 2.40 -2.04 -15.08
N THR A 28 1.38 -2.88 -14.84
CA THR A 28 1.59 -4.26 -14.36
C THR A 28 1.88 -5.27 -15.47
N GLU A 29 1.73 -4.89 -16.75
CA GLU A 29 1.98 -5.78 -17.89
C GLU A 29 3.47 -6.06 -18.10
N ASP A 30 4.35 -5.10 -17.75
CA ASP A 30 5.80 -5.23 -17.83
C ASP A 30 6.39 -5.59 -16.46
N ILE A 31 6.36 -6.88 -16.13
CA ILE A 31 6.78 -7.40 -14.82
C ILE A 31 8.29 -7.23 -14.52
N ASP A 32 9.11 -7.01 -15.55
CA ASP A 32 10.57 -6.84 -15.41
C ASP A 32 10.94 -5.40 -15.00
N SER A 33 9.96 -4.50 -14.97
CA SER A 33 10.14 -3.13 -14.52
C SER A 33 9.89 -3.02 -13.01
N ASP A 34 10.78 -2.31 -12.29
CA ASP A 34 10.53 -1.86 -10.91
C ASP A 34 9.17 -1.14 -10.76
N SER A 35 8.67 -0.58 -11.87
CA SER A 35 7.38 0.08 -11.95
C SER A 35 6.18 -0.86 -11.74
N ALA A 36 6.31 -2.15 -12.03
CA ALA A 36 5.26 -3.14 -11.82
C ALA A 36 5.04 -3.43 -10.33
N VAL A 37 6.12 -3.47 -9.54
CA VAL A 37 6.05 -3.65 -8.07
C VAL A 37 5.23 -2.52 -7.47
N ASP A 38 5.61 -1.27 -7.74
CA ASP A 38 4.92 -0.08 -7.23
C ASP A 38 3.48 0.01 -7.73
N ALA A 39 3.23 -0.35 -9.00
CA ALA A 39 1.90 -0.31 -9.57
C ALA A 39 0.94 -1.30 -8.89
N GLN A 40 1.41 -2.51 -8.62
CA GLN A 40 0.66 -3.52 -7.89
C GLN A 40 0.41 -3.10 -6.43
N GLN A 41 1.37 -2.45 -5.76
CA GLN A 41 1.16 -1.89 -4.42
C GLN A 41 0.08 -0.80 -4.41
N LEU A 42 0.14 0.12 -5.38
CA LEU A 42 -0.86 1.20 -5.49
C LEU A 42 -2.25 0.67 -5.82
N LEU A 43 -2.37 -0.33 -6.70
CA LEU A 43 -3.66 -1.00 -6.96
C LEU A 43 -4.20 -1.65 -5.68
N GLY A 44 -3.36 -2.38 -4.95
CA GLY A 44 -3.74 -2.97 -3.68
C GLY A 44 -4.26 -1.93 -2.69
N LEU A 45 -3.59 -0.78 -2.59
CA LEU A 45 -4.05 0.31 -1.71
C LEU A 45 -5.37 0.92 -2.14
N ILE A 46 -5.60 1.13 -3.43
CA ILE A 46 -6.86 1.72 -3.91
C ILE A 46 -8.04 0.84 -3.46
N TYR A 47 -7.95 -0.48 -3.67
CA TYR A 47 -8.98 -1.43 -3.23
C TYR A 47 -9.05 -1.56 -1.71
N ALA A 48 -7.92 -1.53 -0.99
CA ALA A 48 -7.91 -1.60 0.47
C ALA A 48 -8.49 -0.33 1.13
N ASN A 49 -8.31 0.83 0.50
CA ASN A 49 -8.75 2.11 1.04
C ASN A 49 -10.26 2.29 0.89
N GLY A 50 -10.79 1.98 -0.30
CA GLY A 50 -12.22 2.06 -0.57
C GLY A 50 -12.75 3.48 -0.78
N VAL A 51 -11.92 4.39 -1.33
CA VAL A 51 -12.32 5.78 -1.62
C VAL A 51 -12.64 5.89 -3.10
N GLU A 52 -13.88 6.31 -3.43
CA GLU A 52 -14.48 6.36 -4.79
C GLU A 52 -14.62 4.99 -5.51
N VAL A 53 -13.85 3.99 -5.10
CA VAL A 53 -13.99 2.58 -5.49
C VAL A 53 -14.43 1.79 -4.25
N PRO A 54 -15.35 0.81 -4.36
CA PRO A 54 -15.72 -0.03 -3.23
C PRO A 54 -14.49 -0.71 -2.60
N GLN A 55 -14.45 -0.75 -1.26
CA GLN A 55 -13.41 -1.49 -0.56
C GLN A 55 -13.49 -2.97 -0.92
N ASP A 56 -12.37 -3.55 -1.33
CA ASP A 56 -12.23 -4.97 -1.61
C ASP A 56 -10.87 -5.47 -1.07
N ASP A 57 -10.89 -5.97 0.16
CA ASP A 57 -9.68 -6.47 0.83
C ASP A 57 -9.16 -7.75 0.18
N VAL A 58 -10.02 -8.53 -0.50
CA VAL A 58 -9.61 -9.76 -1.20
C VAL A 58 -8.81 -9.39 -2.44
N GLN A 59 -9.32 -8.44 -3.23
CA GLN A 59 -8.62 -7.94 -4.39
C GLN A 59 -7.33 -7.21 -4.00
N ALA A 60 -7.37 -6.41 -2.93
CA ALA A 60 -6.19 -5.75 -2.39
C ALA A 60 -5.09 -6.75 -1.98
N ALA A 61 -5.44 -7.79 -1.22
CA ALA A 61 -4.49 -8.84 -0.83
C ALA A 61 -3.90 -9.55 -2.05
N SER A 62 -4.71 -9.82 -3.08
CA SER A 62 -4.20 -10.42 -4.33
C SER A 62 -3.16 -9.53 -5.02
N TRP A 63 -3.35 -8.22 -5.05
CA TRP A 63 -2.39 -7.28 -5.63
C TRP A 63 -1.12 -7.15 -4.79
N PHE A 64 -1.25 -7.08 -3.46
CA PHE A 64 -0.09 -7.05 -2.58
C PHE A 64 0.75 -8.33 -2.68
N LYS A 65 0.12 -9.51 -2.78
CA LYS A 65 0.84 -10.78 -2.98
C LYS A 65 1.64 -10.80 -4.28
N ARG A 66 1.05 -10.29 -5.38
CA ARG A 66 1.76 -10.16 -6.65
C ARG A 66 2.98 -9.25 -6.52
N SER A 67 2.82 -8.11 -5.84
CA SER A 67 3.93 -7.17 -5.59
C SER A 67 5.01 -7.80 -4.72
N SER A 68 4.62 -8.50 -3.66
CA SER A 68 5.52 -9.20 -2.76
C SER A 68 6.26 -10.36 -3.42
N ALA A 69 5.66 -11.01 -4.43
CA ALA A 69 6.32 -12.05 -5.21
C ALA A 69 7.45 -11.49 -6.10
N LEU A 70 7.33 -10.24 -6.55
CA LEU A 70 8.35 -9.54 -7.35
C LEU A 70 9.41 -8.82 -6.51
N SER A 71 9.08 -8.49 -5.25
CA SER A 71 9.97 -7.76 -4.34
C SER A 71 10.42 -8.65 -3.19
N ARG A 72 9.67 -8.64 -2.08
CA ARG A 72 9.92 -9.47 -0.89
C ARG A 72 8.59 -9.93 -0.30
N THR A 73 8.54 -11.20 0.08
CA THR A 73 7.36 -11.81 0.72
C THR A 73 6.85 -10.95 1.88
N GLY A 74 5.55 -10.66 1.89
CA GLY A 74 4.87 -9.82 2.88
C GLY A 74 5.24 -8.33 2.91
N TYR A 75 6.21 -7.85 2.11
CA TYR A 75 6.61 -6.44 2.10
C TYR A 75 5.49 -5.47 1.69
N ALA A 76 4.70 -5.80 0.66
CA ALA A 76 3.64 -4.92 0.18
C ALA A 76 2.52 -4.74 1.21
N GLU A 77 2.19 -5.81 1.93
CA GLU A 77 1.19 -5.81 3.01
C GLU A 77 1.70 -5.03 4.22
N TYR A 78 2.99 -5.17 4.56
CA TYR A 78 3.63 -4.34 5.58
C TYR A 78 3.54 -2.86 5.23
N TRP A 79 3.92 -2.51 4.00
CA TRP A 79 3.89 -1.15 3.51
C TRP A 79 2.48 -0.56 3.53
N ALA A 80 1.47 -1.33 3.12
CA ALA A 80 0.07 -0.94 3.22
C ALA A 80 -0.35 -0.70 4.67
N GLY A 81 0.02 -1.59 5.59
CA GLY A 81 -0.25 -1.44 7.01
C GLY A 81 0.37 -0.18 7.62
N MET A 82 1.60 0.15 7.22
CA MET A 82 2.29 1.36 7.62
C MET A 82 1.63 2.64 7.06
N LEU A 83 1.14 2.59 5.83
CA LEU A 83 0.41 3.69 5.21
C LEU A 83 -0.97 3.91 5.85
N PHE A 84 -1.72 2.87 6.17
CA PHE A 84 -2.94 3.03 6.95
C PHE A 84 -2.66 3.51 8.37
N ARG A 85 -1.47 3.25 8.91
CA ARG A 85 -1.07 3.77 10.23
C ARG A 85 -0.77 5.26 10.20
N GLN A 86 0.04 5.72 9.24
CA GLN A 86 0.46 7.12 9.12
C GLN A 86 -0.61 7.99 8.45
N GLY A 87 -1.38 7.41 7.54
CA GLY A 87 -2.17 8.13 6.55
C GLY A 87 -1.29 8.75 5.47
N GLU A 88 -1.91 9.04 4.32
CA GLU A 88 -1.35 9.82 3.23
C GLU A 88 -2.35 10.92 2.92
N LYS A 89 -1.98 12.18 3.14
CA LYS A 89 -2.90 13.32 2.99
C LYS A 89 -3.51 13.33 1.59
N GLY A 90 -4.84 13.29 1.51
CA GLY A 90 -5.54 13.32 0.22
C GLY A 90 -5.71 11.96 -0.45
N PHE A 91 -5.16 10.90 0.12
CA PHE A 91 -5.31 9.54 -0.40
C PHE A 91 -5.80 8.57 0.68
N ILE A 92 -5.03 8.38 1.76
CA ILE A 92 -5.33 7.43 2.83
C ILE A 92 -5.59 8.17 4.14
N THR A 93 -6.76 7.94 4.73
CA THR A 93 -7.03 8.41 6.10
C THR A 93 -6.48 7.39 7.10
N PRO A 94 -5.75 7.82 8.15
CA PRO A 94 -5.23 6.90 9.16
C PRO A 94 -6.33 5.99 9.74
N ASN A 95 -6.11 4.68 9.68
CA ASN A 95 -7.01 3.66 10.19
C ASN A 95 -6.19 2.56 10.88
N LYS A 96 -6.25 2.56 12.22
CA LYS A 96 -5.52 1.60 13.06
C LYS A 96 -5.95 0.14 12.85
N GLN A 97 -7.24 -0.10 12.56
CA GLN A 97 -7.74 -1.46 12.32
C GLN A 97 -7.20 -2.00 11.00
N LYS A 98 -7.28 -1.22 9.91
CA LYS A 98 -6.68 -1.60 8.63
C LYS A 98 -5.17 -1.77 8.75
N ALA A 99 -4.50 -0.87 9.46
CA ALA A 99 -3.07 -0.98 9.72
C ALA A 99 -2.70 -2.34 10.36
N LEU A 100 -3.36 -2.70 11.46
CA LEU A 100 -3.12 -3.99 12.13
C LEU A 100 -3.46 -5.18 11.25
N TYR A 101 -4.55 -5.11 10.49
CA TYR A 101 -4.95 -6.18 9.57
C TYR A 101 -3.86 -6.48 8.54
N TRP A 102 -3.38 -5.46 7.82
CA TRP A 102 -2.36 -5.62 6.80
C TRP A 102 -0.98 -5.98 7.37
N LEU A 103 -0.59 -5.42 8.52
CA LEU A 103 0.63 -5.81 9.22
C LEU A 103 0.58 -7.27 9.71
N ASN A 104 -0.57 -7.72 10.18
CA ASN A 104 -0.75 -9.10 10.62
C ASN A 104 -0.70 -10.07 9.43
N LEU A 105 -1.31 -9.70 8.30
CA LEU A 105 -1.21 -10.49 7.06
C LEU A 105 0.25 -10.65 6.64
N SER A 106 0.99 -9.54 6.60
CA SER A 106 2.44 -9.52 6.32
C SER A 106 3.23 -10.45 7.24
N CYS A 107 2.93 -10.43 8.54
CA CYS A 107 3.54 -11.34 9.51
C CYS A 107 3.21 -12.81 9.20
N THR A 108 1.96 -13.13 8.91
CA THR A 108 1.54 -14.50 8.60
C THR A 108 2.16 -15.05 7.31
N GLU A 109 2.53 -14.16 6.37
CA GLU A 109 3.26 -14.54 5.15
C GLU A 109 4.76 -14.76 5.38
N GLY A 110 5.27 -14.49 6.58
CA GLY A 110 6.67 -14.70 6.95
C GLY A 110 7.55 -13.45 6.85
N PHE A 111 6.97 -12.25 6.83
CA PHE A 111 7.73 -11.02 6.91
C PHE A 111 7.97 -10.62 8.38
N ASP A 112 9.16 -10.93 8.89
CA ASP A 112 9.53 -10.71 10.30
C ASP A 112 9.26 -9.26 10.78
N THR A 113 9.57 -8.27 9.93
CA THR A 113 9.33 -6.85 10.26
C THR A 113 7.83 -6.54 10.39
N GLY A 114 6.96 -7.27 9.70
CA GLY A 114 5.51 -7.21 9.88
C GLY A 114 5.12 -7.69 11.28
N CYS A 115 5.68 -8.81 11.73
CA CYS A 115 5.44 -9.36 13.07
C CYS A 115 5.89 -8.40 14.17
N GLU A 116 7.05 -7.78 14.00
CA GLU A 116 7.54 -6.73 14.91
C GLU A 116 6.57 -5.54 14.95
N ALA A 117 6.13 -5.06 13.79
CA ALA A 117 5.24 -3.91 13.69
C ALA A 117 3.85 -4.14 14.30
N VAL A 118 3.35 -5.39 14.34
CA VAL A 118 2.14 -5.77 15.09
C VAL A 118 2.41 -5.82 16.60
N SER A 119 3.61 -6.25 16.99
CA SER A 119 3.99 -6.45 18.40
C SER A 119 4.29 -5.14 19.14
N TYR A 120 4.78 -4.12 18.43
CA TYR A 120 4.98 -2.79 19.02
C TYR A 120 3.66 -2.01 19.09
N PRO A 121 3.38 -1.31 20.21
CA PRO A 121 2.20 -0.46 20.29
C PRO A 121 2.27 0.60 19.18
N LEU A 122 1.16 0.79 18.46
CA LEU A 122 0.97 1.77 17.37
C LEU A 122 1.26 3.25 17.77
N LEU A 123 1.73 3.49 18.99
CA LEU A 123 2.07 4.77 19.59
C LEU A 123 3.58 5.04 19.66
N THR A 124 4.44 4.04 19.44
CA THR A 124 5.90 4.21 19.46
C THR A 124 6.46 4.07 18.05
N VAL A 125 6.29 5.09 17.21
CA VAL A 125 7.14 5.21 16.02
C VAL A 125 8.50 5.69 16.54
N PRO A 126 9.60 4.92 16.44
CA PRO A 126 10.89 5.56 16.48
C PRO A 126 10.89 6.45 15.24
N THR A 127 10.80 7.76 15.44
CA THR A 127 11.26 8.71 14.43
C THR A 127 12.59 8.14 13.98
N GLN A 128 12.69 7.68 12.73
CA GLN A 128 13.98 7.47 12.10
C GLN A 128 14.65 8.83 12.23
N GLY A 129 15.48 8.95 13.27
CA GLY A 129 16.38 10.05 13.45
C GLY A 129 17.24 9.98 12.20
N VAL A 130 16.92 10.87 11.26
CA VAL A 130 17.87 11.27 10.25
C VAL A 130 19.04 11.81 11.06
N GLY A 131 20.03 10.95 11.27
CA GLY A 131 21.28 11.31 11.90
C GLY A 131 21.88 12.45 11.11
N VAL A 132 22.15 13.53 11.85
CA VAL A 132 22.98 14.68 11.50
C VAL A 132 24.18 14.35 10.61
#